data_AF-A0A0C3GL52-F1
#
_entry.id   AF-A0A0C3GL52-F1
#
_cell.length_a   1.000
_cell.length_b   1.000
_cell.length_c   1.000
_cell.angle_alpha   90.00
_cell.angle_beta   90.00
_cell.angle_gamma   90.00
#
_symmetry.space_group_name_H-M   'P 1'
#
loop_
_entity.id
_entity.type
_entity.pdbx_description
1 polymer ?
#
loop_
_entity_poly.entity_id
_entity_poly.type
_entity_poly.pdbx_seq_one_letter_code
_entity_poly.pdbx_strand_id
1 'polypeptide(L)'
;MFAVALENHDLLKSMRPEVSWVVPDALADNLRTYAIAFLLSPALASYCGKVANKLLDALRELNVAQLPPVKESAQVKQVLSYLSKYLTAARNFIKTQLKQSADDASDKGNIAVLANTVIGKSGVKPTVHLYMCLAFLRWHILNYANLDGDKWWLKVDDNLVTWRSQFKTEVALSAAFSSTYNEDKEKFGDPASSGIKVVEVQKLDGWQTTLNAHARNVVPAASNSTKRKRTDE
;
A
#
# COMPACT_ATOMS: atom_id res chain seq x y z
N MET A 1 -34.37 -46.43 -14.28
CA MET A 1 -34.78 -45.16 -13.66
C MET A 1 -33.62 -44.32 -13.09
N PHE A 2 -32.36 -44.82 -13.09
CA PHE A 2 -31.18 -44.06 -12.64
C PHE A 2 -30.47 -43.24 -13.74
N ALA A 3 -30.54 -43.66 -15.00
CA ALA A 3 -29.87 -42.97 -16.11
C ALA A 3 -30.45 -41.57 -16.41
N VAL A 4 -31.78 -41.44 -16.37
CA VAL A 4 -32.49 -40.17 -16.60
C VAL A 4 -32.17 -39.13 -15.51
N ALA A 5 -31.90 -39.57 -14.28
CA ALA A 5 -31.52 -38.67 -13.19
C ALA A 5 -30.08 -38.11 -13.36
N LEU A 6 -29.17 -38.88 -13.96
CA LEU A 6 -27.80 -38.44 -14.24
C LEU A 6 -27.76 -37.44 -15.41
N GLU A 7 -28.47 -37.74 -16.51
CA GLU A 7 -28.55 -36.85 -17.67
C GLU A 7 -29.15 -35.48 -17.29
N ASN A 8 -30.18 -35.46 -16.44
CA ASN A 8 -30.76 -34.22 -15.93
C ASN A 8 -29.78 -33.43 -15.03
N HIS A 9 -28.94 -34.11 -14.25
CA HIS A 9 -27.94 -33.45 -13.41
C HIS A 9 -26.83 -32.78 -14.23
N ASP A 10 -26.38 -33.44 -15.31
CA ASP A 10 -25.35 -32.89 -16.19
C ASP A 10 -25.89 -31.80 -17.12
N LEU A 11 -27.16 -31.90 -17.56
CA LEU A 11 -27.86 -30.79 -18.23
C LEU A 11 -28.04 -29.58 -17.30
N LEU A 12 -28.38 -29.80 -16.02
CA LEU A 12 -28.51 -28.71 -15.04
C LEU A 12 -27.17 -28.03 -14.71
N LYS A 13 -26.05 -28.75 -14.85
CA LYS A 13 -24.70 -28.15 -14.78
C LYS A 13 -24.35 -27.36 -16.03
N SER A 14 -24.71 -27.83 -17.22
CA SER A 14 -24.41 -27.15 -18.49
C SER A 14 -25.33 -25.96 -18.78
N MET A 15 -26.52 -25.91 -18.16
CA MET A 15 -27.50 -24.83 -18.31
C MET A 15 -27.40 -23.71 -17.27
N ARG A 16 -26.52 -23.82 -16.27
CA ARG A 16 -26.23 -22.66 -15.42
C ARG A 16 -25.36 -21.71 -16.24
N PRO A 17 -25.81 -20.49 -16.58
CA PRO A 17 -24.86 -19.48 -16.96
C PRO A 17 -23.90 -19.35 -15.78
N GLU A 18 -22.63 -19.69 -15.98
CA GLU A 18 -21.56 -19.29 -15.07
C GLU A 18 -21.46 -17.76 -15.16
N VAL A 19 -22.41 -17.07 -14.52
CA VAL A 19 -22.22 -15.69 -14.16
C VAL A 19 -21.22 -15.74 -13.02
N SER A 20 -19.95 -15.92 -13.39
CA SER A 20 -18.85 -15.73 -12.47
C SER A 20 -19.03 -14.31 -11.95
N TRP A 21 -19.30 -14.20 -10.65
CA TRP A 21 -19.39 -12.91 -9.98
C TRP A 21 -18.15 -12.10 -10.38
N VAL A 22 -18.32 -10.81 -10.66
CA VAL A 22 -17.22 -9.88 -10.94
C VAL A 22 -17.30 -8.73 -9.98
N VAL A 23 -16.16 -8.10 -9.68
CA VAL A 23 -16.09 -6.91 -8.81
C VAL A 23 -16.94 -5.79 -9.45
N PRO A 24 -18.00 -5.30 -8.80
CA PRO A 24 -18.81 -4.21 -9.35
C PRO A 24 -18.00 -2.91 -9.49
N ASP A 25 -18.32 -2.06 -10.47
CA ASP A 25 -17.57 -0.83 -10.77
C ASP A 25 -17.47 0.12 -9.56
N ALA A 26 -18.57 0.31 -8.83
CA ALA A 26 -18.60 1.13 -7.63
C ALA A 26 -17.68 0.59 -6.51
N LEU A 27 -17.62 -0.74 -6.35
CA LEU A 27 -16.67 -1.36 -5.44
C LEU A 27 -15.24 -1.17 -5.96
N ALA A 28 -15.01 -1.38 -7.25
CA ALA A 28 -13.74 -1.20 -7.92
C ALA A 28 -13.14 0.21 -7.76
N ASP A 29 -13.97 1.26 -7.80
CA ASP A 29 -13.57 2.64 -7.52
C ASP A 29 -13.13 2.81 -6.06
N ASN A 30 -13.91 2.31 -5.10
CA ASN A 30 -13.56 2.36 -3.68
C ASN A 30 -12.25 1.61 -3.41
N LEU A 31 -12.10 0.39 -3.94
CA LEU A 31 -10.90 -0.43 -3.78
C LEU A 31 -9.65 0.31 -4.27
N ARG A 32 -9.73 1.07 -5.38
CA ARG A 32 -8.64 1.89 -5.90
C ARG A 32 -8.27 3.04 -4.95
N THR A 33 -9.27 3.79 -4.50
CA THR A 33 -9.09 4.91 -3.57
C THR A 33 -8.43 4.46 -2.28
N TYR A 34 -8.96 3.40 -1.67
CA TYR A 34 -8.42 2.85 -0.44
C TYR A 34 -7.04 2.19 -0.62
N ALA A 35 -6.75 1.59 -1.78
CA ALA A 35 -5.42 1.03 -2.04
C ALA A 35 -4.31 2.10 -2.03
N ILE A 36 -4.55 3.25 -2.69
CA ILE A 36 -3.61 4.38 -2.63
C ILE A 36 -3.51 4.89 -1.19
N ALA A 37 -4.64 5.13 -0.52
CA ALA A 37 -4.65 5.64 0.84
C ALA A 37 -3.90 4.73 1.83
N PHE A 38 -4.04 3.42 1.67
CA PHE A 38 -3.37 2.43 2.52
C PHE A 38 -1.86 2.40 2.30
N LEU A 39 -1.40 2.51 1.05
CA LEU A 39 0.04 2.60 0.74
C LEU A 39 0.67 3.92 1.20
N LEU A 40 -0.12 4.98 1.32
CA LEU A 40 0.30 6.26 1.88
C LEU A 40 0.21 6.30 3.41
N SER A 41 -0.18 5.20 4.06
CA SER A 41 -0.23 5.16 5.52
C SER A 41 1.16 5.35 6.12
N PRO A 42 1.36 6.34 7.02
CA PRO A 42 2.64 6.51 7.68
C PRO A 42 2.99 5.35 8.63
N ALA A 43 2.01 4.54 9.00
CA ALA A 43 2.18 3.40 9.87
C ALA A 43 2.47 2.09 9.11
N LEU A 44 2.52 2.12 7.77
CA LEU A 44 2.64 0.91 6.95
C LEU A 44 3.87 0.08 7.33
N ALA A 45 3.64 -1.16 7.73
CA ALA A 45 4.72 -2.07 8.09
C ALA A 45 5.55 -2.52 6.88
N SER A 46 4.90 -2.73 5.73
CA SER A 46 5.56 -3.17 4.52
C SER A 46 4.72 -2.81 3.28
N TYR A 47 5.39 -2.45 2.20
CA TYR A 47 4.82 -2.17 0.88
C TYR A 47 4.58 -3.44 0.07
N CYS A 48 5.25 -4.56 0.40
CA CYS A 48 5.03 -5.88 -0.18
C CYS A 48 4.43 -6.85 0.86
N GLY A 49 4.15 -8.09 0.43
CA GLY A 49 3.61 -9.12 1.30
C GLY A 49 2.08 -9.10 1.37
N LYS A 50 1.51 -9.28 2.56
CA LYS A 50 0.05 -9.47 2.75
C LYS A 50 -0.73 -8.16 2.83
N VAL A 51 -0.35 -7.17 2.01
CA VAL A 51 -0.98 -5.84 1.96
C VAL A 51 -2.47 -5.94 1.59
N ALA A 52 -2.80 -6.71 0.53
CA ALA A 52 -4.18 -6.88 0.07
C ALA A 52 -5.11 -7.48 1.14
N ASN A 53 -4.59 -8.42 1.95
CA ASN A 53 -5.35 -9.01 3.04
C ASN A 53 -5.68 -7.98 4.12
N LYS A 54 -4.69 -7.21 4.58
CA LYS A 54 -4.91 -6.17 5.60
C LYS A 54 -5.75 -5.01 5.12
N LEU A 55 -5.63 -4.66 3.85
CA LEU A 55 -6.54 -3.71 3.23
C LEU A 55 -7.98 -4.23 3.21
N LEU A 56 -8.21 -5.50 2.82
CA LEU A 56 -9.54 -6.09 2.86
C LEU A 56 -10.13 -6.13 4.29
N ASP A 57 -9.31 -6.42 5.30
CA ASP A 57 -9.72 -6.38 6.71
C ASP A 57 -10.16 -4.96 7.10
N ALA A 58 -9.39 -3.94 6.73
CA ALA A 58 -9.74 -2.54 6.98
C ALA A 58 -11.04 -2.12 6.28
N LEU A 59 -11.22 -2.50 5.01
CA LEU A 59 -12.42 -2.18 4.24
C LEU A 59 -13.69 -2.80 4.84
N ARG A 60 -13.57 -3.98 5.45
CA ARG A 60 -14.67 -4.63 6.18
C ARG A 60 -15.01 -3.87 7.46
N GLU A 61 -14.01 -3.46 8.24
CA GLU A 61 -14.22 -2.64 9.44
C GLU A 61 -14.88 -1.30 9.12
N LEU A 62 -14.52 -0.71 7.98
CA LEU A 62 -15.13 0.52 7.46
C LEU A 62 -16.52 0.31 6.85
N ASN A 63 -17.04 -0.92 6.84
CA ASN A 63 -18.33 -1.27 6.24
C ASN A 63 -18.47 -0.79 4.78
N VAL A 64 -17.42 -0.91 3.98
CA VAL A 64 -17.47 -0.54 2.56
C VAL A 64 -18.51 -1.42 1.86
N ALA A 65 -19.47 -0.76 1.20
CA ALA A 65 -20.60 -1.43 0.57
C ALA A 65 -20.14 -2.42 -0.51
N GLN A 66 -20.98 -3.45 -0.74
CA GLN A 66 -20.81 -4.46 -1.80
C GLN A 66 -19.59 -5.39 -1.64
N LEU A 67 -18.89 -5.33 -0.51
CA LEU A 67 -17.88 -6.34 -0.20
C LEU A 67 -18.53 -7.72 0.00
N PRO A 68 -17.94 -8.79 -0.57
CA PRO A 68 -18.45 -10.13 -0.37
C PRO A 68 -18.28 -10.57 1.10
N PRO A 69 -19.27 -11.29 1.67
CA PRO A 69 -19.15 -11.90 2.99
C PRO A 69 -17.93 -12.83 3.09
N VAL A 70 -17.37 -12.97 4.30
CA VAL A 70 -16.16 -13.79 4.55
C VAL A 70 -16.34 -15.25 4.08
N LYS A 71 -17.55 -15.79 4.21
CA LYS A 71 -17.92 -17.15 3.78
C LYS A 71 -17.86 -17.37 2.27
N GLU A 72 -17.91 -16.33 1.46
CA GLU A 72 -17.93 -16.42 -0.01
C GLU A 72 -16.50 -16.44 -0.58
N SER A 73 -15.80 -17.53 -0.28
CA SER A 73 -14.35 -17.65 -0.55
C SER A 73 -13.93 -17.37 -1.99
N ALA A 74 -14.76 -17.73 -2.99
CA ALA A 74 -14.49 -17.45 -4.40
C ALA A 74 -14.51 -15.95 -4.71
N GLN A 75 -15.53 -15.22 -4.25
CA GLN A 75 -15.65 -13.78 -4.46
C GLN A 75 -14.59 -13.01 -3.67
N VAL A 76 -14.31 -13.43 -2.43
CA VAL A 76 -13.21 -12.87 -1.63
C VAL A 76 -11.87 -13.03 -2.35
N LYS A 77 -11.59 -14.18 -2.96
CA LYS A 77 -10.37 -14.39 -3.77
C LYS A 77 -10.31 -13.44 -4.97
N GLN A 78 -11.44 -13.19 -5.62
CA GLN A 78 -11.48 -12.23 -6.73
C GLN A 78 -11.20 -10.79 -6.27
N VAL A 79 -11.80 -10.34 -5.16
CA VAL A 79 -11.49 -9.03 -4.56
C VAL A 79 -10.01 -8.91 -4.19
N LEU A 80 -9.43 -9.94 -3.57
CA LEU A 80 -8.00 -9.96 -3.24
C LEU A 80 -7.11 -9.91 -4.48
N SER A 81 -7.49 -10.62 -5.56
CA SER A 81 -6.78 -10.55 -6.84
C SER A 81 -6.84 -9.15 -7.44
N TYR A 82 -8.03 -8.54 -7.42
CA TYR A 82 -8.25 -7.17 -7.88
C TYR A 82 -7.39 -6.17 -7.07
N LEU A 83 -7.49 -6.20 -5.73
CA LEU A 83 -6.67 -5.37 -4.85
C LEU A 83 -5.17 -5.54 -5.10
N SER A 84 -4.69 -6.77 -5.27
CA SER A 84 -3.27 -7.04 -5.51
C SER A 84 -2.77 -6.41 -6.81
N LYS A 85 -3.57 -6.47 -7.90
CA LYS A 85 -3.25 -5.79 -9.16
C LYS A 85 -3.16 -4.28 -8.97
N TYR A 86 -4.14 -3.68 -8.28
CA TYR A 86 -4.15 -2.24 -8.05
C TYR A 86 -3.07 -1.76 -7.10
N LEU A 87 -2.74 -2.52 -6.07
CA LEU A 87 -1.61 -2.19 -5.18
C LEU A 87 -0.29 -2.17 -5.94
N THR A 88 -0.09 -3.08 -6.89
CA THR A 88 1.09 -3.02 -7.78
C THR A 88 1.07 -1.79 -8.69
N ALA A 89 -0.07 -1.46 -9.29
CA ALA A 89 -0.20 -0.25 -10.09
C ALA A 89 0.02 1.03 -9.27
N ALA A 90 -0.55 1.11 -8.07
CA ALA A 90 -0.41 2.24 -7.15
C ALA A 90 1.03 2.41 -6.67
N ARG A 91 1.73 1.32 -6.34
CA ARG A 91 3.17 1.34 -6.07
C ARG A 91 3.94 1.90 -7.26
N ASN A 92 3.70 1.41 -8.48
CA ASN A 92 4.39 1.93 -9.67
C ASN A 92 4.11 3.42 -9.89
N PHE A 93 2.88 3.87 -9.67
CA PHE A 93 2.51 5.28 -9.70
C PHE A 93 3.30 6.11 -8.66
N ILE A 94 3.31 5.69 -7.39
CA ILE A 94 4.05 6.36 -6.32
C ILE A 94 5.54 6.43 -6.66
N LYS A 95 6.17 5.32 -7.08
CA LYS A 95 7.58 5.28 -7.48
C LYS A 95 7.88 6.24 -8.62
N THR A 96 6.96 6.35 -9.60
CA THR A 96 7.11 7.28 -10.73
C THR A 96 7.07 8.72 -10.27
N GLN A 97 6.13 9.10 -9.40
CA GLN A 97 6.05 10.46 -8.85
C GLN A 97 7.30 10.79 -8.02
N LEU A 98 7.80 9.83 -7.23
CA LEU A 98 9.04 9.99 -6.46
C LEU A 98 10.24 10.25 -7.37
N LYS A 99 10.40 9.47 -8.45
CA LYS A 99 11.47 9.69 -9.45
C LYS A 99 11.39 11.10 -10.04
N GLN A 100 10.22 11.50 -10.52
CA GLN A 100 10.00 12.83 -11.08
C GLN A 100 10.28 13.94 -10.07
N SER A 101 9.97 13.74 -8.78
CA SER A 101 10.24 14.72 -7.72
C SER A 101 11.69 14.77 -7.25
N ALA A 102 12.51 13.79 -7.66
CA ALA A 102 13.91 13.72 -7.27
C ALA A 102 14.84 14.42 -8.28
N ASP A 103 14.32 14.76 -9.46
CA ASP A 103 15.04 15.53 -10.47
C ASP A 103 15.17 17.01 -10.05
N ASP A 104 16.36 17.58 -10.13
CA ASP A 104 16.65 18.94 -9.62
C ASP A 104 15.86 20.05 -10.34
N ALA A 105 15.35 19.79 -11.54
CA ALA A 105 14.52 20.71 -12.33
C ALA A 105 13.00 20.55 -12.07
N SER A 106 12.60 19.70 -11.13
CA SER A 106 11.20 19.34 -10.91
C SER A 106 10.42 20.39 -10.13
N ASP A 107 9.28 20.81 -10.68
CA ASP A 107 8.25 21.58 -9.98
C ASP A 107 7.64 20.80 -8.79
N LYS A 108 7.81 19.47 -8.78
CA LYS A 108 7.42 18.58 -7.68
C LYS A 108 8.55 18.32 -6.69
N GLY A 109 9.66 19.06 -6.76
CA GLY A 109 10.76 18.95 -5.80
C GLY A 109 10.27 19.13 -4.37
N ASN A 110 9.34 20.05 -4.13
CA ASN A 110 8.80 20.25 -2.79
C ASN A 110 7.96 19.03 -2.31
N ILE A 111 8.29 18.48 -1.14
CA ILE A 111 7.66 17.27 -0.61
C ILE A 111 6.14 17.41 -0.37
N ALA A 112 5.65 18.61 -0.09
CA ALA A 112 4.21 18.84 0.04
C ALA A 112 3.50 18.78 -1.32
N VAL A 113 4.13 19.29 -2.38
CA VAL A 113 3.62 19.19 -3.76
C VAL A 113 3.61 17.74 -4.23
N LEU A 114 4.69 17.00 -3.94
CA LEU A 114 4.73 15.55 -4.18
C LEU A 114 3.58 14.85 -3.44
N ALA A 115 3.42 15.12 -2.14
CA ALA A 115 2.37 14.52 -1.32
C ALA A 115 0.98 14.78 -1.90
N ASN A 116 0.66 16.03 -2.24
CA ASN A 116 -0.62 16.39 -2.86
C ASN A 116 -0.83 15.66 -4.20
N THR A 117 0.24 15.49 -4.98
CA THR A 117 0.20 14.75 -6.26
C THR A 117 -0.10 13.26 -6.05
N VAL A 118 0.56 12.61 -5.09
CA VAL A 118 0.33 11.17 -4.83
C VAL A 118 -1.00 10.91 -4.12
N ILE A 119 -1.46 11.84 -3.27
CA ILE A 119 -2.79 11.79 -2.67
C ILE A 119 -3.85 11.84 -3.76
N GLY A 120 -3.71 12.74 -4.73
CA GLY A 120 -4.64 12.88 -5.85
C GLY A 120 -6.09 12.97 -5.37
N LYS A 121 -6.93 12.04 -5.85
CA LYS A 121 -8.37 11.98 -5.49
C LYS A 121 -8.69 11.04 -4.33
N SER A 122 -7.69 10.53 -3.61
CA SER A 122 -7.90 9.52 -2.56
C SER A 122 -8.54 10.06 -1.29
N GLY A 123 -8.62 11.39 -1.13
CA GLY A 123 -9.18 12.03 0.06
C GLY A 123 -8.28 11.96 1.31
N VAL A 124 -7.09 11.36 1.21
CA VAL A 124 -6.11 11.31 2.31
C VAL A 124 -5.75 12.73 2.73
N LYS A 125 -5.85 13.00 4.04
CA LYS A 125 -5.38 14.26 4.61
C LYS A 125 -3.86 14.22 4.76
N PRO A 126 -3.11 15.21 4.23
CA PRO A 126 -1.67 15.25 4.36
C PRO A 126 -1.28 15.46 5.81
N THR A 127 -0.28 14.74 6.30
CA THR A 127 0.29 14.90 7.63
C THR A 127 1.80 15.01 7.53
N VAL A 128 2.46 15.55 8.56
CA VAL A 128 3.93 15.57 8.61
C VAL A 128 4.51 14.14 8.54
N HIS A 129 3.86 13.17 9.18
CA HIS A 129 4.29 11.77 9.13
C HIS A 129 4.20 11.19 7.71
N LEU A 130 3.20 11.57 6.92
CA LEU A 130 3.14 11.21 5.50
C LEU A 130 4.33 11.79 4.73
N TYR A 131 4.68 13.05 4.99
CA TYR A 131 5.84 13.68 4.34
C TYR A 131 7.13 12.96 4.72
N MET A 132 7.30 12.55 5.98
CA MET A 132 8.44 11.75 6.43
C MET A 132 8.53 10.41 5.69
N CYS A 133 7.42 9.71 5.49
CA CYS A 133 7.40 8.47 4.73
C CYS A 133 7.76 8.68 3.26
N LEU A 134 7.24 9.75 2.63
CA LEU A 134 7.58 10.08 1.25
C LEU A 134 9.06 10.50 1.09
N ALA A 135 9.60 11.25 2.06
CA ALA A 135 11.02 11.60 2.10
C ALA A 135 11.90 10.35 2.22
N PHE A 136 11.52 9.39 3.08
CA PHE A 136 12.20 8.09 3.15
C PHE A 136 12.16 7.32 1.82
N LEU A 137 11.02 7.29 1.14
CA LEU A 137 10.92 6.66 -0.19
C LEU A 137 11.76 7.41 -1.24
N ARG A 138 11.82 8.75 -1.17
CA ARG A 138 12.63 9.56 -2.09
C ARG A 138 14.12 9.37 -1.85
N TRP A 139 14.54 9.29 -0.58
CA TRP A 139 15.89 8.88 -0.21
C TRP A 139 16.23 7.51 -0.81
N HIS A 140 15.29 6.56 -0.83
CA HIS A 140 15.47 5.28 -1.50
C HIS A 140 15.60 5.38 -3.03
N ILE A 141 14.94 6.35 -3.69
CA ILE A 141 15.16 6.62 -5.12
C ILE A 141 16.59 7.09 -5.36
N LEU A 142 17.08 8.02 -4.54
CA LEU A 142 18.41 8.61 -4.69
C LEU A 142 19.54 7.60 -4.42
N ASN A 143 19.35 6.69 -3.46
CA ASN A 143 20.42 5.77 -3.02
C ASN A 143 20.38 4.39 -3.69
N TYR A 144 19.26 4.01 -4.30
CA TYR A 144 19.07 2.68 -4.91
C TYR A 144 18.46 2.77 -6.32
N ALA A 145 18.82 3.81 -7.08
CA ALA A 145 18.30 4.07 -8.42
C ALA A 145 18.54 2.91 -9.41
N ASN A 146 19.56 2.10 -9.18
CA ASN A 146 19.93 0.93 -9.97
C ASN A 146 19.04 -0.30 -9.76
N LEU A 147 18.10 -0.27 -8.81
CA LEU A 147 17.16 -1.38 -8.58
C LEU A 147 15.88 -1.21 -9.40
N ASP A 148 15.69 -2.14 -10.34
CA ASP A 148 14.51 -2.17 -11.20
C ASP A 148 13.33 -2.94 -10.59
N GLY A 149 12.13 -2.56 -11.06
CA GLY A 149 10.87 -3.23 -10.74
C GLY A 149 10.64 -3.44 -9.24
N ASP A 150 10.19 -4.65 -8.90
CA ASP A 150 9.85 -5.06 -7.53
C ASP A 150 11.06 -5.18 -6.61
N LYS A 151 12.30 -5.33 -7.12
CA LYS A 151 13.50 -5.41 -6.28
C LYS A 151 13.70 -4.15 -5.44
N TRP A 152 13.31 -2.99 -5.98
CA TRP A 152 13.36 -1.73 -5.25
C TRP A 152 12.38 -1.72 -4.07
N TRP A 153 11.15 -2.21 -4.26
CA TRP A 153 10.15 -2.30 -3.19
C TRP A 153 10.56 -3.30 -2.12
N LEU A 154 11.14 -4.44 -2.51
CA LEU A 154 11.73 -5.38 -1.56
C LEU A 154 12.87 -4.74 -0.77
N LYS A 155 13.70 -3.91 -1.40
CA LYS A 155 14.77 -3.17 -0.71
C LYS A 155 14.22 -2.13 0.27
N VAL A 156 13.12 -1.46 -0.09
CA VAL A 156 12.39 -0.56 0.83
C VAL A 156 11.91 -1.34 2.05
N ASP A 157 11.28 -2.49 1.86
CA ASP A 157 10.80 -3.34 2.95
C ASP A 157 11.92 -3.88 3.84
N ASP A 158 13.01 -4.35 3.25
CA ASP A 158 14.19 -4.82 3.99
C ASP A 158 14.77 -3.70 4.87
N ASN A 159 14.84 -2.47 4.35
CA ASN A 159 15.30 -1.33 5.13
C ASN A 159 14.31 -0.94 6.23
N LEU A 160 13.00 -1.01 5.99
CA LEU A 160 11.98 -0.81 7.02
C LEU A 160 12.10 -1.84 8.16
N VAL A 161 12.32 -3.11 7.84
CA VAL A 161 12.57 -4.16 8.83
C VAL A 161 13.86 -3.89 9.59
N THR A 162 14.92 -3.48 8.89
CA THR A 162 16.22 -3.15 9.48
C THR A 162 16.10 -1.97 10.45
N TRP A 163 15.44 -0.89 10.05
CA TRP A 163 15.23 0.29 10.89
C TRP A 163 14.42 -0.04 12.13
N ARG A 164 13.34 -0.84 12.03
CA ARG A 164 12.57 -1.27 13.21
C ARG A 164 13.37 -2.17 14.15
N SER A 165 14.32 -2.93 13.62
CA SER A 165 15.22 -3.79 14.42
C SER A 165 16.31 -2.96 15.11
N GLN A 166 16.82 -1.92 14.44
CA GLN A 166 17.85 -1.02 14.95
C GLN A 166 17.29 -0.01 15.97
N PHE A 167 16.16 0.62 15.64
CA PHE A 167 15.49 1.61 16.46
C PHE A 167 14.38 0.94 17.28
N LYS A 168 14.74 0.43 18.46
CA LYS A 168 13.87 -0.40 19.31
C LYS A 168 12.65 0.31 19.91
N THR A 169 12.56 1.64 19.83
CA THR A 169 11.45 2.43 20.34
C THR A 169 10.79 3.22 19.22
N GLU A 170 9.47 3.45 19.33
CA GLU A 170 8.74 4.28 18.34
C GLU A 170 9.34 5.70 18.24
N VAL A 171 9.82 6.24 19.36
CA VAL A 171 10.47 7.57 19.40
C VAL A 171 11.77 7.58 18.60
N ALA A 172 12.64 6.57 18.78
CA ALA A 172 13.90 6.50 18.05
C ALA A 172 13.67 6.26 16.56
N LEU A 173 12.68 5.43 16.21
CA LEU A 173 12.31 5.19 14.82
C LEU A 173 11.76 6.47 14.18
N SER A 174 10.88 7.19 14.87
CA SER A 174 10.35 8.49 14.43
C SER A 174 11.46 9.52 14.23
N ALA A 175 12.45 9.56 15.11
CA ALA A 175 13.62 10.43 14.98
C ALA A 175 14.44 10.12 13.71
N ALA A 176 14.61 8.83 13.36
CA ALA A 176 15.28 8.44 12.12
C ALA A 176 14.54 8.92 10.87
N PHE A 177 13.21 8.71 10.82
CA PHE A 177 12.37 9.26 9.75
C PHE A 177 12.40 10.79 9.67
N SER A 178 12.41 11.45 10.84
CA SER A 178 12.51 12.90 10.94
C SER A 178 13.85 13.43 10.41
N SER A 179 14.96 12.74 10.70
CA SER A 179 16.28 13.08 10.14
C SER A 179 16.27 13.05 8.62
N THR A 180 15.78 11.94 8.03
CA THR A 180 15.66 11.82 6.57
C THR A 180 14.74 12.87 5.97
N TYR A 181 13.65 13.22 6.65
CA TYR A 181 12.77 14.29 6.24
C TYR A 181 13.44 15.68 6.28
N ASN A 182 14.27 15.96 7.28
CA ASN A 182 14.97 17.24 7.35
C ASN A 182 16.05 17.37 6.26
N GLU A 183 16.81 16.30 6.00
CA GLU A 183 17.75 16.26 4.86
C GLU A 183 17.03 16.48 3.52
N ASP A 184 15.85 15.89 3.39
CA ASP A 184 14.99 16.03 2.22
C ASP A 184 14.45 17.46 2.05
N LYS A 185 14.06 18.12 3.16
CA LYS A 185 13.70 19.54 3.18
C LYS A 185 14.86 20.45 2.77
N GLU A 186 16.07 20.18 3.28
CA GLU A 186 17.25 20.97 2.95
C GLU A 186 17.59 20.89 1.47
N LYS A 187 17.48 19.68 0.89
CA LYS A 187 17.78 19.46 -0.51
C LYS A 187 16.71 20.00 -1.46
N PHE A 188 15.44 19.81 -1.14
CA PHE A 188 14.33 20.04 -2.09
C PHE A 188 13.37 21.18 -1.69
N GLY A 189 13.67 21.89 -0.62
CA GLY A 189 12.94 23.07 -0.15
C GLY A 189 11.91 22.80 0.94
N ASP A 190 11.58 23.85 1.70
CA ASP A 190 10.66 23.75 2.83
C ASP A 190 9.21 23.55 2.36
N PRO A 191 8.49 22.49 2.80
CA PRO A 191 7.09 22.27 2.47
C PRO A 191 6.14 23.43 2.81
N ALA A 192 6.48 24.27 3.80
CA ALA A 192 5.68 25.46 4.13
C ALA A 192 5.57 26.45 2.95
N SER A 193 6.57 26.48 2.05
CA SER A 193 6.56 27.34 0.86
C SER A 193 5.51 26.97 -0.18
N SER A 194 4.95 25.75 -0.13
CA SER A 194 3.93 25.27 -1.08
C SER A 194 2.52 25.81 -0.82
N GLY A 195 2.26 26.37 0.36
CA GLY A 195 0.91 26.74 0.81
C GLY A 195 0.00 25.56 1.18
N ILE A 196 0.45 24.30 1.01
CA ILE A 196 -0.32 23.11 1.35
C ILE A 196 -0.23 22.87 2.86
N LYS A 197 -1.39 22.91 3.54
CA LYS A 197 -1.48 22.74 4.99
C LYS A 197 -1.57 21.27 5.37
N VAL A 198 -0.71 20.86 6.29
CA VAL A 198 -0.81 19.56 6.96
C VAL A 198 -1.92 19.55 8.01
N VAL A 199 -2.46 18.37 8.26
CA VAL A 199 -3.43 18.10 9.31
C VAL A 199 -2.71 17.39 10.47
N GLU A 200 -3.06 17.78 11.70
CA GLU A 200 -2.61 17.09 12.91
C GLU A 200 -3.19 15.68 12.98
N VAL A 201 -2.40 14.72 13.46
CA VAL A 201 -2.80 13.30 13.51
C VAL A 201 -4.10 13.10 14.31
N GLN A 202 -4.31 13.89 15.36
CA GLN A 202 -5.51 13.85 16.21
C GLN A 202 -6.78 14.34 15.49
N LYS A 203 -6.64 15.06 14.37
CA LYS A 203 -7.73 15.63 13.55
C LYS A 203 -8.01 14.80 12.29
N LEU A 204 -7.39 13.62 12.16
CA LEU A 204 -7.66 12.71 11.06
C LEU A 204 -9.06 12.10 11.18
N ASP A 205 -9.67 11.85 10.02
CA ASP A 205 -10.97 11.20 9.96
C ASP A 205 -10.85 9.72 10.39
N GLY A 206 -11.92 9.18 10.97
CA GLY A 206 -11.95 7.80 11.47
C GLY A 206 -11.58 6.76 10.42
N TRP A 207 -11.92 6.99 9.16
CA TRP A 207 -11.56 6.05 8.10
C TRP A 207 -10.05 5.98 7.87
N GLN A 208 -9.34 7.12 7.90
CA GLN A 208 -7.90 7.18 7.68
C GLN A 208 -7.15 6.60 8.89
N THR A 209 -7.66 6.81 10.12
CA THR A 209 -7.07 6.19 11.32
C THR A 209 -7.25 4.67 11.33
N THR A 210 -8.40 4.14 10.91
CA THR A 210 -8.61 2.70 10.72
C THR A 210 -7.63 2.11 9.70
N LEU A 211 -7.45 2.75 8.54
CA LEU A 211 -6.45 2.27 7.56
C LEU A 211 -5.05 2.22 8.18
N ASN A 212 -4.65 3.27 8.91
CA ASN A 212 -3.35 3.32 9.57
C ASN A 212 -3.15 2.18 10.58
N ALA A 213 -4.19 1.85 11.36
CA ALA A 213 -4.14 0.75 12.32
C ALA A 213 -3.92 -0.60 11.63
N HIS A 214 -4.59 -0.86 10.51
CA HIS A 214 -4.41 -2.09 9.73
C HIS A 214 -3.07 -2.13 8.99
N ALA A 215 -2.61 -1.00 8.45
CA ALA A 215 -1.34 -0.87 7.75
C ALA A 215 -0.13 -1.21 8.64
N ARG A 216 -0.20 -0.87 9.94
CA ARG A 216 0.80 -1.25 10.96
C ARG A 216 0.98 -2.77 11.11
N ASN A 217 -0.03 -3.55 10.75
CA ASN A 217 -0.06 -4.99 10.96
C ASN A 217 0.17 -5.79 9.66
N VAL A 218 0.64 -5.15 8.59
CA VAL A 218 1.01 -5.84 7.36
C VAL A 218 2.17 -6.78 7.63
N VAL A 219 1.98 -8.04 7.26
CA VAL A 219 3.05 -9.06 7.29
C VAL A 219 3.91 -8.86 6.03
N PRO A 220 5.22 -8.58 6.17
CA PRO A 220 6.13 -8.42 5.04
C PRO A 220 6.19 -9.67 4.16
N ALA A 221 6.64 -9.51 2.91
CA ALA A 221 6.99 -10.67 2.08
C ALA A 221 8.14 -11.46 2.74
N ALA A 222 8.12 -12.79 2.63
CA ALA A 222 9.24 -13.60 3.11
C ALA A 222 10.51 -13.17 2.36
N SER A 223 11.55 -12.76 3.07
CA SER A 223 12.83 -12.45 2.43
C SER A 223 13.47 -13.77 1.99
N ASN A 224 13.99 -13.80 0.75
CA ASN A 224 14.76 -14.94 0.27
C ASN A 224 16.15 -15.05 0.96
N SER A 225 16.40 -14.33 2.05
CA SER A 225 17.72 -14.27 2.71
C SER A 225 18.02 -15.46 3.62
N THR A 226 17.07 -16.38 3.84
CA THR A 226 17.39 -17.66 4.48
C THR A 226 17.97 -18.64 3.45
N LYS A 227 19.20 -18.40 2.99
CA LYS A 227 20.06 -19.50 2.54
C LYS A 227 20.17 -20.46 3.73
N ARG A 228 19.47 -21.59 3.66
CA ARG A 228 19.71 -22.76 4.52
C ARG A 228 21.22 -22.97 4.59
N LYS A 229 21.80 -22.79 5.76
CA LYS A 229 23.13 -23.31 6.07
C LYS A 229 22.98 -24.82 5.89
N ARG A 230 23.50 -25.35 4.78
CA ARG A 230 23.65 -26.79 4.58
C ARG A 230 24.67 -27.19 5.63
N THR A 231 24.20 -27.86 6.68
CA THR A 231 25.07 -28.66 7.54
C THR A 231 25.51 -29.82 6.65
N ASP A 232 26.76 -29.75 6.20
CA ASP A 232 27.46 -30.92 5.70
C ASP A 232 27.90 -31.70 6.96
N GLU A 233 27.28 -32.87 7.16
CA GLU A 233 27.86 -33.99 7.91
C GLU A 233 28.66 -34.86 6.94
#